data_AF-A0AAV6HZM8-F1
#
_entry.id   AF-A0AAV6HZM8-F1
#
_cell.length_a   1.000
_cell.length_b   1.000
_cell.length_c   1.000
_cell.angle_alpha   90.00
_cell.angle_beta   90.00
_cell.angle_gamma   90.00
#
_symmetry.space_group_name_H-M   'P 1'
#
loop_
_entity.id
_entity.type
_entity.pdbx_description
1 polymer ?
#
loop_
_entity_poly.entity_id
_entity_poly.type
_entity_poly.pdbx_seq_one_letter_code
_entity_poly.pdbx_strand_id
1 'polypeptide(L)'
;MAQEGMKSVSGPRRNIRLLKANYIKEFVLLGQAEDPLDPTKCFVDLNTLQSREESAIRQAEMEAERIGVGVTPQAQSIFDALSKTLPVRWDKTVIVVMNEVRVGSPYLPESVVGGTPAANERVRKVLELERKRLQGRGGS
;
A
#
# COMPACT_ATOMS: atom_id res chain seq x y z
N MET A 1 -34.52 17.61 8.20
CA MET A 1 -33.31 16.84 7.86
C MET A 1 -33.63 16.08 6.58
N ALA A 2 -32.94 16.42 5.49
CA ALA A 2 -33.38 16.13 4.13
C ALA A 2 -33.32 14.64 3.76
N GLN A 3 -34.36 14.19 3.07
CA GLN A 3 -34.51 12.89 2.42
C GLN A 3 -34.17 13.09 0.94
N GLU A 4 -32.99 12.67 0.48
CA GLU A 4 -32.70 12.59 -0.95
C GLU A 4 -33.20 11.26 -1.49
N GLY A 5 -34.32 11.33 -2.22
CA GLY A 5 -34.91 10.20 -2.92
C GLY A 5 -34.02 9.77 -4.09
N MET A 6 -33.75 8.46 -4.14
CA MET A 6 -33.30 7.80 -5.36
C MET A 6 -34.42 7.94 -6.41
N LYS A 7 -34.27 8.91 -7.32
CA LYS A 7 -35.08 8.97 -8.53
C LYS A 7 -34.75 7.71 -9.34
N SER A 8 -35.69 6.78 -9.41
CA SER A 8 -35.63 5.68 -10.36
C SER A 8 -35.52 6.28 -11.76
N VAL A 9 -34.39 6.05 -12.43
CA VAL A 9 -34.24 6.38 -13.84
C VAL A 9 -35.21 5.48 -14.58
N SER A 10 -36.38 6.02 -14.90
CA SER A 10 -37.34 5.39 -15.80
C SER A 10 -36.68 5.32 -17.17
N GLY A 11 -36.02 4.19 -17.45
CA GLY A 11 -35.58 3.87 -18.80
C GLY A 11 -36.77 3.95 -19.77
N PRO A 12 -36.52 4.25 -21.05
CA PRO A 12 -37.60 4.40 -22.03
C PRO A 12 -38.48 3.15 -22.04
N ARG A 13 -39.79 3.34 -21.91
CA ARG A 13 -40.80 2.28 -21.85
C ARG A 13 -40.66 1.41 -23.11
N ARG A 14 -40.18 0.17 -22.98
CA ARG A 14 -39.97 -0.72 -24.12
C ARG A 14 -41.25 -1.53 -24.37
N ASN A 15 -41.86 -1.32 -25.53
CA ASN A 15 -42.97 -2.15 -26.00
C ASN A 15 -42.41 -3.38 -26.71
N ILE A 16 -42.70 -4.58 -26.19
CA ILE A 16 -42.30 -5.84 -26.81
C ILE A 16 -43.49 -6.39 -27.60
N ARG A 17 -43.28 -6.74 -28.87
CA ARG A 17 -44.25 -7.44 -29.70
C ARG A 17 -43.63 -8.76 -30.16
N LEU A 18 -44.35 -9.85 -29.95
CA LEU A 18 -43.93 -11.17 -30.43
C LEU A 18 -44.65 -11.50 -31.74
N LEU A 19 -43.89 -11.95 -32.74
CA LEU A 19 -44.41 -12.37 -34.04
C LEU A 19 -43.89 -13.78 -34.35
N LYS A 20 -44.74 -14.63 -34.94
CA LYS A 20 -44.32 -15.97 -35.38
C LYS A 20 -43.43 -15.83 -36.62
N ALA A 21 -42.21 -16.36 -36.55
CA ALA A 21 -41.21 -16.23 -37.63
C ALA A 21 -41.73 -16.73 -39.00
N ASN A 22 -42.57 -17.78 -39.01
CA ASN A 22 -43.16 -18.34 -40.23
C ASN A 22 -44.05 -17.37 -41.03
N TYR A 23 -44.45 -16.23 -40.45
CA TYR A 23 -45.23 -15.20 -41.13
C TYR A 23 -44.37 -14.06 -41.71
N ILE A 24 -43.05 -14.09 -41.50
CA ILE A 24 -42.11 -13.12 -42.05
C ILE A 24 -41.73 -13.57 -43.46
N LYS A 25 -42.13 -12.79 -44.47
CA LYS A 25 -41.76 -13.06 -45.88
C LYS A 25 -40.38 -12.51 -46.23
N GLU A 26 -40.06 -11.35 -45.68
CA GLU A 26 -38.82 -10.63 -45.93
C GLU A 26 -38.50 -9.76 -44.72
N PHE A 27 -37.21 -9.54 -44.44
CA PHE A 27 -36.77 -8.57 -43.47
C PHE A 27 -35.50 -7.88 -43.97
N VAL A 28 -35.32 -6.63 -43.55
CA VAL A 28 -34.14 -5.81 -43.87
C VAL A 28 -33.57 -5.28 -42.57
N LEU A 29 -32.27 -5.47 -42.36
CA LEU A 29 -31.55 -4.89 -41.23
C LEU A 29 -31.33 -3.40 -41.49
N LEU A 30 -32.02 -2.55 -40.72
CA LEU A 30 -31.93 -1.08 -40.87
C LEU A 30 -30.74 -0.46 -40.14
N GLY A 31 -30.16 -1.19 -39.19
CA GLY A 31 -28.99 -0.73 -38.44
C GLY A 31 -28.74 -1.58 -37.20
N GLN A 32 -27.47 -1.67 -36.81
CA GLN A 32 -27.04 -2.30 -35.57
C GLN A 32 -26.75 -1.20 -34.55
N ALA A 33 -27.41 -1.26 -33.38
CA ALA A 33 -27.07 -0.38 -32.27
C ALA A 33 -25.72 -0.81 -31.67
N GLU A 34 -24.93 0.15 -31.19
CA GLU A 34 -23.72 -0.18 -30.45
C GLU A 34 -24.07 -0.97 -29.19
N ASP A 35 -23.44 -2.14 -29.03
CA ASP A 35 -23.53 -2.91 -27.80
C ASP A 35 -22.61 -2.26 -26.75
N PRO A 36 -23.14 -1.72 -25.63
CA PRO A 36 -22.32 -1.15 -24.57
C PRO A 36 -21.45 -2.19 -23.86
N LEU A 37 -21.70 -3.48 -24.08
CA LEU A 37 -20.92 -4.60 -23.52
C LEU A 37 -20.05 -5.29 -24.57
N ASP A 38 -19.82 -4.65 -25.72
CA ASP A 38 -18.98 -5.20 -26.79
C ASP A 38 -17.58 -5.54 -26.27
N PRO A 39 -17.20 -6.83 -26.21
CA PRO A 39 -15.90 -7.25 -25.68
C PRO A 39 -14.74 -6.77 -26.57
N THR A 40 -15.00 -6.39 -27.83
CA THR A 40 -13.98 -5.82 -28.72
C THR A 40 -13.66 -4.36 -28.41
N LYS A 41 -14.58 -3.65 -27.73
CA LYS A 41 -14.40 -2.27 -27.25
C LYS A 41 -13.91 -2.20 -25.81
N CYS A 42 -13.89 -3.32 -25.10
CA CYS A 42 -13.40 -3.44 -23.74
C CYS A 42 -11.92 -3.86 -23.77
N PHE A 43 -11.02 -2.91 -24.01
CA PHE A 43 -9.58 -3.18 -24.00
C PHE A 43 -8.98 -2.88 -22.62
N VAL A 44 -8.10 -3.76 -22.17
CA VAL A 44 -7.30 -3.57 -20.96
C VAL A 44 -5.94 -3.03 -21.36
N ASP A 45 -5.55 -1.87 -20.83
CA ASP A 45 -4.23 -1.31 -21.08
C ASP A 45 -3.16 -2.08 -20.28
N LEU A 46 -2.55 -3.06 -20.93
CA LEU A 46 -1.55 -3.93 -20.33
C LEU A 46 -0.31 -3.16 -19.85
N ASN A 47 0.06 -2.05 -20.51
CA ASN A 47 1.23 -1.26 -20.11
C ASN A 47 0.97 -0.58 -18.76
N THR A 48 -0.23 -0.03 -18.58
CA THR A 48 -0.61 0.57 -17.29
C THR A 48 -0.65 -0.46 -16.17
N LEU A 49 -1.10 -1.68 -16.46
CA LEU A 49 -1.09 -2.78 -15.49
C LEU A 49 0.33 -3.18 -15.10
N GLN A 50 1.23 -3.31 -16.07
CA GLN A 50 2.63 -3.65 -15.82
C GLN A 50 3.33 -2.57 -14.98
N SER A 51 3.12 -1.29 -15.29
CA SER A 51 3.67 -0.20 -14.48
C SER A 51 3.12 -0.19 -13.04
N ARG A 52 1.84 -0.54 -12.86
CA ARG A 52 1.25 -0.70 -11.53
C ARG A 52 1.87 -1.88 -10.78
N GLU A 53 2.02 -3.02 -11.44
CA GLU A 53 2.67 -4.21 -10.88
C GLU A 53 4.11 -3.90 -10.44
N GLU A 54 4.92 -3.30 -11.31
CA GLU A 54 6.30 -2.96 -10.99
C GLU A 54 6.40 -2.00 -9.79
N SER A 55 5.53 -0.99 -9.73
CA SER A 55 5.48 -0.08 -8.58
C SER A 55 5.08 -0.78 -7.29
N ALA A 56 4.14 -1.73 -7.35
CA ALA A 56 3.71 -2.52 -6.20
C ALA A 56 4.82 -3.46 -5.70
N ILE A 57 5.54 -4.12 -6.62
CA ILE A 57 6.68 -4.98 -6.27
C ILE A 57 7.76 -4.14 -5.59
N ARG A 58 8.17 -3.02 -6.19
CA ARG A 58 9.19 -2.13 -5.62
C ARG A 58 8.79 -1.62 -4.23
N GLN A 59 7.51 -1.28 -4.04
CA GLN A 59 7.01 -0.86 -2.74
C GLN A 59 7.08 -2.00 -1.71
N ALA A 60 6.68 -3.21 -2.09
CA ALA A 60 6.73 -4.38 -1.24
C ALA A 60 8.17 -4.76 -0.85
N GLU A 61 9.13 -4.64 -1.79
CA GLU A 61 10.55 -4.85 -1.51
C GLU A 61 11.08 -3.84 -0.49
N MET A 62 10.78 -2.55 -0.68
CA MET A 62 11.16 -1.50 0.28
C MET A 62 10.52 -1.72 1.66
N GLU A 63 9.28 -2.21 1.73
CA GLU A 63 8.63 -2.53 2.99
C GLU A 63 9.23 -3.78 3.65
N ALA A 64 9.60 -4.80 2.88
CA ALA A 64 10.24 -6.00 3.37
C ALA A 64 11.62 -5.70 3.98
N GLU A 65 12.41 -4.82 3.36
CA GLU A 65 13.71 -4.37 3.88
C GLU A 65 13.61 -3.65 5.24
N ARG A 66 12.41 -3.17 5.61
CA ARG A 66 12.16 -2.51 6.91
C ARG A 66 11.86 -3.50 8.01
N ILE A 67 11.46 -4.73 7.69
CA ILE A 67 11.11 -5.77 8.68
C ILE A 67 12.36 -6.58 9.02
N GLY A 68 12.79 -6.52 10.29
CA GLY A 68 13.94 -7.28 10.75
C GLY A 68 13.61 -8.77 10.89
N VAL A 69 14.49 -9.64 10.37
CA VAL A 69 14.35 -11.10 10.52
C VAL A 69 15.03 -11.55 11.81
N GLY A 70 14.28 -12.21 12.69
CA GLY A 70 14.80 -12.70 13.98
C GLY A 70 15.08 -11.59 15.01
N VAL A 71 14.49 -10.40 14.83
CA VAL A 71 14.63 -9.28 15.76
C VAL A 71 13.50 -9.27 16.79
N THR A 72 13.75 -8.63 17.94
CA THR A 72 12.71 -8.48 18.97
C THR A 72 11.71 -7.38 18.58
N PRO A 73 10.47 -7.39 19.11
CA PRO A 73 9.51 -6.29 18.88
C PRO A 73 10.06 -4.93 19.31
N GLN A 74 10.90 -4.92 20.35
CA GLN A 74 11.61 -3.72 20.79
C GLN A 74 12.58 -3.20 19.72
N ALA A 75 13.39 -4.09 19.12
CA ALA A 75 14.32 -3.73 18.07
C ALA A 75 13.60 -3.15 16.84
N GLN A 76 12.49 -3.77 16.42
CA GLN A 76 11.66 -3.27 15.32
C GLN A 76 11.08 -1.88 15.65
N SER A 77 10.57 -1.66 16.86
CA SER A 77 10.05 -0.35 17.29
C SER A 77 11.12 0.75 17.27
N ILE A 78 12.36 0.41 17.64
CA ILE A 78 13.51 1.33 17.57
C ILE A 78 13.86 1.63 16.11
N PHE A 79 13.89 0.62 15.24
CA PHE A 79 14.11 0.80 13.79
C PHE A 79 13.05 1.74 13.19
N ASP A 80 11.77 1.51 13.50
CA ASP A 80 10.66 2.34 13.02
C ASP A 80 10.74 3.78 13.53
N ALA A 81 11.20 3.99 14.78
CA ALA A 81 11.40 5.32 15.32
C ALA A 81 12.55 6.07 14.63
N LEU A 82 13.68 5.39 14.40
CA LEU A 82 14.86 5.98 13.76
C LEU A 82 14.60 6.27 12.28
N SER A 83 13.97 5.34 11.56
CA SER A 83 13.69 5.44 10.12
C SER A 83 12.73 6.55 9.73
N LYS A 84 12.04 7.18 10.69
CA LYS A 84 11.22 8.38 10.45
C LYS A 84 12.03 9.62 10.11
N THR A 85 13.28 9.70 10.58
CA THR A 85 14.07 10.94 10.47
C THR A 85 15.47 10.73 9.91
N LEU A 86 15.92 9.48 9.79
CA LEU A 86 17.25 9.14 9.29
C LEU A 86 17.13 7.94 8.33
N PRO A 87 17.97 7.87 7.29
CA PRO A 87 18.28 6.62 6.61
C PRO A 87 18.77 5.53 7.57
N VAL A 88 18.08 4.40 7.56
CA VAL A 88 18.34 3.23 8.40
C VAL A 88 18.17 1.96 7.58
N ARG A 89 18.98 0.95 7.85
CA ARG A 89 18.85 -0.40 7.29
C ARG A 89 19.17 -1.47 8.34
N TRP A 90 18.68 -2.67 8.11
CA TRP A 90 19.10 -3.84 8.88
C TRP A 90 20.46 -4.37 8.39
N ASP A 91 21.29 -4.80 9.32
CA ASP A 91 22.48 -5.63 9.11
C ASP A 91 22.34 -6.86 10.02
N LYS A 92 21.71 -7.91 9.49
CA LYS A 92 21.17 -9.02 10.27
C LYS A 92 20.21 -8.50 11.35
N THR A 93 20.61 -8.53 12.61
CA THR A 93 19.84 -7.99 13.75
C THR A 93 20.33 -6.61 14.19
N VAL A 94 21.42 -6.10 13.61
CA VAL A 94 21.96 -4.78 13.96
C VAL A 94 21.27 -3.70 13.13
N ILE A 95 20.87 -2.61 13.79
CA ILE A 95 20.32 -1.44 13.11
C ILE A 95 21.50 -0.55 12.69
N VAL A 96 21.62 -0.27 11.40
CA VAL A 96 22.66 0.62 10.86
C VAL A 96 22.00 1.94 10.46
N VAL A 97 22.44 3.03 11.09
CA VAL A 97 21.93 4.39 10.89
C VAL A 97 23.00 5.21 10.17
N MET A 98 22.62 5.96 9.12
CA MET A 98 23.54 6.77 8.31
C MET A 98 24.73 5.99 7.70
N ASN A 99 24.66 4.65 7.69
CA ASN A 99 25.77 3.76 7.32
C ASN A 99 27.04 3.89 8.20
N GLU A 100 26.97 4.63 9.31
CA GLU A 100 28.11 4.93 10.19
C GLU A 100 27.87 4.55 11.66
N VAL A 101 26.62 4.65 12.14
CA VAL A 101 26.24 4.30 13.51
C VAL A 101 25.58 2.92 13.53
N ARG A 102 25.99 2.06 14.46
CA ARG A 102 25.46 0.72 14.67
C ARG A 102 24.78 0.62 16.03
N VAL A 103 23.60 0.02 16.06
CA VAL A 103 22.84 -0.27 17.28
C VAL A 103 22.54 -1.77 17.30
N GLY A 104 23.23 -2.49 18.18
CA GLY A 104 23.02 -3.93 18.37
C GLY A 104 22.23 -4.25 19.63
N SER A 105 21.85 -5.51 19.78
CA SER A 105 21.34 -6.06 21.05
C SER A 105 22.33 -5.77 22.19
N PRO A 106 21.87 -5.37 23.39
CA PRO A 106 20.48 -5.28 23.89
C PRO A 106 19.70 -3.99 23.52
N TYR A 107 20.15 -3.23 22.53
CA TYR A 107 19.54 -1.98 22.03
C TYR A 107 19.42 -0.89 23.11
N LEU A 108 20.46 -0.79 23.94
CA LEU A 108 20.60 0.25 24.94
C LEU A 108 21.39 1.45 24.38
N PRO A 109 21.32 2.64 24.99
CA PRO A 109 22.13 3.79 24.58
C PRO A 109 23.64 3.48 24.54
N GLU A 110 24.11 2.60 25.41
CA GLU A 110 25.50 2.13 25.50
C GLU A 110 25.85 1.18 24.34
N SER A 111 24.86 0.53 23.73
CA SER A 111 25.02 -0.35 22.56
C SER A 111 25.13 0.41 21.23
N VAL A 112 25.09 1.75 21.28
CA VAL A 112 25.27 2.63 20.10
C VAL A 112 26.75 2.92 19.89
N VAL A 113 27.29 2.45 18.78
CA VAL A 113 28.72 2.55 18.45
C VAL A 113 28.95 3.08 17.04
N GLY A 114 30.06 3.78 16.84
CA GLY A 114 30.44 4.36 15.54
C GLY A 114 29.80 5.72 15.25
N GLY A 115 30.09 6.21 14.04
CA GLY A 115 29.69 7.52 13.53
C GLY A 115 30.36 8.71 14.20
N THR A 116 30.01 9.90 13.73
CA THR A 116 30.42 11.15 14.38
C THR A 116 29.81 11.27 15.78
N PRO A 117 30.43 11.98 16.74
CA PRO A 117 29.88 12.18 18.08
C PRO A 117 28.44 12.73 18.06
N ALA A 118 28.17 13.69 17.18
CA ALA A 118 26.84 14.28 17.01
C ALA A 118 25.79 13.26 16.51
N ALA A 119 26.14 12.43 15.53
CA ALA A 119 25.24 11.38 15.03
C ALA A 119 24.96 10.33 16.11
N ASN A 120 26.00 9.90 16.84
CA ASN A 120 25.88 8.94 17.92
C ASN A 120 24.96 9.46 19.05
N GLU A 121 25.17 10.70 19.51
CA GLU A 121 24.30 11.32 20.52
C GLU A 121 22.84 11.43 20.05
N ARG A 122 22.62 11.81 18.78
CA ARG A 122 21.26 11.88 18.22
C ARG A 122 20.57 10.51 18.25
N VAL A 123 21.28 9.44 17.87
CA VAL A 123 20.74 8.07 17.89
C VAL A 123 20.44 7.64 19.32
N ARG A 124 21.36 7.88 20.28
CA ARG A 124 21.12 7.61 21.71
C ARG A 124 19.87 8.30 22.24
N LYS A 125 19.69 9.58 21.91
CA LYS A 125 18.50 10.35 22.31
C LYS A 125 17.21 9.76 21.76
N VAL A 126 17.19 9.31 20.51
CA VAL A 126 16.02 8.64 19.93
C VAL A 126 15.71 7.32 20.66
N LEU A 127 16.74 6.52 20.97
CA LEU A 127 16.59 5.29 21.74
C LEU A 127 15.98 5.54 23.13
N GLU A 128 16.45 6.56 23.85
CA GLU A 128 15.90 6.92 25.16
C GLU A 128 14.43 7.34 25.09
N LEU A 129 14.07 8.15 24.09
CA LEU A 129 12.68 8.57 23.87
C LEU A 129 11.78 7.38 23.55
N GLU A 130 12.24 6.48 22.69
CA GLU A 130 11.51 5.28 22.33
C GLU A 130 11.32 4.35 23.54
N ARG A 131 12.35 4.21 24.37
CA ARG A 131 12.27 3.41 25.61
C ARG A 131 11.30 4.01 26.62
N LYS A 132 11.23 5.34 26.76
CA LYS A 132 10.24 6.01 27.60
C LYS A 132 8.82 5.79 27.06
N ARG A 133 8.64 5.87 25.73
CA ARG A 133 7.36 5.61 25.05
C ARG A 133 6.87 4.17 25.28
N LEU A 134 7.76 3.19 25.19
CA LEU A 134 7.43 1.77 25.42
C LEU A 134 7.07 1.48 26.88
N GLN A 135 7.77 2.08 27.85
CA GLN A 135 7.44 1.96 29.27
C GLN A 135 6.05 2.55 29.59
N GLY A 136 5.67 3.66 28.96
CA GLY A 136 4.34 4.26 29.13
C GLY A 136 3.19 3.43 28.56
N ARG A 137 3.45 2.46 27.68
CA ARG A 137 2.41 1.54 27.12
C ARG A 137 2.28 0.23 27.89
N GLY A 138 3.26 -0.13 28.73
CA GLY A 138 3.28 -1.38 29.50
C GLY A 138 2.65 -1.30 30.90
N GLY A 139 2.06 -0.15 31.25
CA GLY A 139 1.35 0.05 32.51
C GLY A 139 -0.16 0.18 32.27
N SER A 140 -0.82 -0.94 31.99
CA SER A 140 -2.27 -1.10 32.18
C SER A 140 -2.64 -2.56 32.40
#